data_AF-A0A9N9I8Q1-F1
#
_entry.id   AF-A0A9N9I8Q1-F1
#
_cell.length_a   1.000
_cell.length_b   1.000
_cell.length_c   1.000
_cell.angle_alpha   90.00
_cell.angle_beta   90.00
_cell.angle_gamma   90.00
#
_symmetry.space_group_name_H-M   'P 1'
#
loop_
_entity.id
_entity.type
_entity.pdbx_description
1 polymer ?
#
loop_
_entity_poly.entity_id
_entity_poly.type
_entity_poly.pdbx_seq_one_letter_code
_entity_poly.pdbx_strand_id
1 'polypeptide(L)'
;MIRLSYNRIKDSIYKSNSIHTIIQKSINPNFNHVNNRINPIRPISNITNNLYKSSEYIKFIKPMNQISNMRSRIIIFSRNVVIENASDDNKETSSMDMTPKLLNYRPRYGRDGQKLPPLPLEKVEELIYDRIKWQSENLYDNVNYELLEDFPAWLYGCRMSNLTSLFEGKKWRDIINMTARDLELLGVKSTTFRRRLTTYFWIIRLDLADKEGRVIRYKKIRTTPDITPELLEDFPTYLGTIGMKQYASKFEGKNWKEIFGMNYKDLIALGIESIEDRILLIKSFWKAKRVIIYTEKINKVSDANIDANIDANIDENL
;
A
#
# COMPACT_ATOMS: atom_id res chain seq x y z
N MET A 1 -24.47 23.23 50.68
CA MET A 1 -24.07 23.80 49.37
C MET A 1 -23.33 22.70 48.60
N ILE A 2 -24.07 21.87 47.84
CA ILE A 2 -24.18 21.86 46.35
C ILE A 2 -22.81 21.54 45.69
N ARG A 3 -22.59 20.49 44.87
CA ARG A 3 -23.36 19.34 44.35
C ARG A 3 -22.37 18.34 43.68
N LEU A 4 -22.51 17.04 43.99
CA LEU A 4 -22.53 15.81 43.14
C LEU A 4 -21.54 15.72 41.94
N SER A 5 -20.59 14.76 41.86
CA SER A 5 -20.70 13.29 41.65
C SER A 5 -21.42 12.86 40.36
N TYR A 6 -20.70 12.22 39.42
CA TYR A 6 -21.28 11.16 38.57
C TYR A 6 -20.24 10.10 38.19
N ASN A 7 -20.46 8.93 38.79
CA ASN A 7 -19.78 7.64 38.71
C ASN A 7 -20.06 6.96 37.33
N ARG A 8 -19.12 6.19 36.78
CA ARG A 8 -18.97 4.74 37.05
C ARG A 8 -20.22 3.93 36.64
N ILE A 9 -20.48 3.81 35.34
CA ILE A 9 -21.36 2.78 34.75
C ILE A 9 -20.79 2.42 33.37
N LYS A 10 -20.01 1.33 33.26
CA LYS A 10 -19.81 0.61 31.99
C LYS A 10 -19.27 -0.83 32.13
N ASP A 11 -19.46 -1.48 33.29
CA ASP A 11 -19.00 -2.87 33.53
C ASP A 11 -20.13 -3.86 33.89
N SER A 12 -21.34 -3.65 33.40
CA SER A 12 -22.38 -4.69 33.51
C SER A 12 -23.36 -4.61 32.34
N ILE A 13 -23.08 -5.35 31.27
CA ILE A 13 -24.04 -5.98 30.33
C ILE A 13 -23.13 -6.79 29.39
N TYR A 14 -22.96 -8.08 29.67
CA TYR A 14 -22.72 -9.20 28.73
C TYR A 14 -22.47 -10.47 29.55
N LYS A 15 -23.46 -10.84 30.37
CA LYS A 15 -23.58 -12.16 31.00
C LYS A 15 -25.07 -12.47 31.16
N SER A 16 -25.62 -13.19 30.19
CA SER A 16 -26.74 -14.14 30.28
C SER A 16 -27.52 -14.14 28.96
N ASN A 17 -27.40 -15.21 28.19
CA ASN A 17 -28.55 -16.05 27.83
C ASN A 17 -28.07 -17.23 26.99
N SER A 18 -27.94 -18.34 27.70
CA SER A 18 -27.84 -19.69 27.15
C SER A 18 -29.19 -20.38 27.42
N ILE A 19 -29.57 -21.26 26.50
CA ILE A 19 -30.58 -22.34 26.58
C ILE A 19 -32.05 -21.96 26.29
N HIS A 20 -32.51 -22.32 25.09
CA HIS A 20 -33.60 -23.28 24.97
C HIS A 20 -33.50 -24.10 23.67
N THR A 21 -33.26 -25.40 23.84
CA THR A 21 -33.46 -26.47 22.86
C THR A 21 -34.90 -26.98 22.98
N ILE A 22 -35.59 -27.28 21.86
CA ILE A 22 -36.33 -28.54 21.56
C ILE A 22 -37.36 -28.38 20.42
N ILE A 23 -37.04 -29.04 19.28
CA ILE A 23 -37.82 -29.94 18.41
C ILE A 23 -39.17 -29.46 17.82
N GLN A 24 -39.28 -29.39 16.48
CA GLN A 24 -40.06 -30.35 15.64
C GLN A 24 -39.96 -30.09 14.11
N LYS A 25 -39.53 -31.16 13.41
CA LYS A 25 -39.98 -31.68 12.10
C LYS A 25 -40.97 -30.83 11.29
N SER A 26 -40.64 -30.60 10.01
CA SER A 26 -41.44 -31.11 8.87
C SER A 26 -40.94 -30.66 7.49
N ILE A 27 -40.74 -31.65 6.61
CA ILE A 27 -41.15 -31.69 5.18
C ILE A 27 -40.26 -30.96 4.14
N ASN A 28 -39.48 -31.80 3.46
CA ASN A 28 -39.02 -31.65 2.06
C ASN A 28 -40.21 -31.58 1.09
N PRO A 29 -40.08 -30.89 -0.05
CA PRO A 29 -40.26 -31.66 -1.29
C PRO A 29 -39.31 -31.30 -2.45
N ASN A 30 -38.91 -32.36 -3.14
CA ASN A 30 -38.74 -32.51 -4.59
C ASN A 30 -38.13 -31.35 -5.39
N PHE A 31 -36.88 -31.54 -5.81
CA PHE A 31 -36.43 -31.06 -7.12
C PHE A 31 -36.13 -32.22 -8.05
N ASN A 32 -36.79 -32.16 -9.20
CA ASN A 32 -36.77 -33.14 -10.27
C ASN A 32 -35.37 -33.34 -10.86
N HIS A 33 -35.05 -34.61 -11.08
CA HIS A 33 -33.98 -35.10 -11.91
C HIS A 33 -34.05 -34.50 -13.32
N VAL A 34 -33.01 -33.77 -13.72
CA VAL A 34 -32.68 -33.54 -15.14
C VAL A 34 -31.40 -34.30 -15.44
N ASN A 35 -31.53 -35.32 -16.29
CA ASN A 35 -30.44 -36.12 -16.84
C ASN A 35 -29.57 -35.26 -17.76
N ASN A 36 -28.36 -34.91 -17.33
CA ASN A 36 -27.30 -34.47 -18.22
C ASN A 36 -26.15 -35.48 -18.20
N ARG A 37 -25.98 -36.14 -19.36
CA ARG A 37 -24.87 -37.05 -19.67
C ARG A 37 -23.54 -36.30 -19.54
N ILE A 38 -22.70 -36.74 -18.60
CA ILE A 38 -21.30 -36.34 -18.51
C ILE A 38 -20.48 -37.39 -19.28
N ASN A 39 -19.80 -36.94 -20.34
CA ASN A 39 -18.81 -37.75 -21.06
C ASN A 39 -17.59 -37.99 -20.15
N PRO A 40 -17.03 -39.21 -20.08
CA PRO A 40 -15.87 -39.49 -19.24
C PRO A 40 -14.61 -38.81 -19.81
N ILE A 41 -13.98 -37.98 -18.98
CA ILE A 41 -12.66 -37.40 -19.21
C ILE A 41 -11.62 -38.52 -19.09
N ARG A 42 -10.78 -38.68 -20.12
CA ARG A 42 -9.66 -39.62 -20.14
C ARG A 42 -8.63 -39.30 -19.05
N PRO A 43 -8.03 -40.31 -18.40
CA PRO A 43 -6.97 -40.08 -17.43
C PRO A 43 -5.68 -39.65 -18.15
N ILE A 44 -5.11 -38.52 -17.73
CA ILE A 44 -3.77 -38.09 -18.13
C ILE A 44 -2.79 -38.93 -17.32
N SER A 45 -2.07 -39.82 -18.01
CA SER A 45 -1.02 -40.65 -17.44
C SER A 45 0.19 -39.82 -17.03
N ASN A 46 0.76 -40.24 -15.90
CA ASN A 46 1.98 -39.76 -15.28
C ASN A 46 3.16 -39.66 -16.26
N ILE A 47 3.79 -38.48 -16.33
CA ILE A 47 5.13 -38.32 -16.89
C ILE A 47 6.10 -38.25 -15.71
N THR A 48 6.77 -39.36 -15.47
CA THR A 48 7.93 -39.50 -14.59
C THR A 48 9.13 -38.79 -15.22
N ASN A 49 9.64 -37.76 -14.54
CA ASN A 49 10.95 -37.20 -14.83
C ASN A 49 12.01 -37.98 -14.06
N ASN A 50 12.79 -38.80 -14.78
CA ASN A 50 14.12 -39.23 -14.40
C ASN A 50 14.84 -39.70 -15.65
N LEU A 51 15.80 -38.93 -16.16
CA LEU A 51 16.98 -39.51 -16.84
C LEU A 51 18.16 -38.52 -16.89
N TYR A 52 19.17 -38.87 -16.08
CA TYR A 52 20.62 -38.80 -16.29
C TYR A 52 21.32 -37.63 -17.00
N LYS A 53 22.30 -37.12 -16.24
CA LYS A 53 23.61 -36.59 -16.64
C LYS A 53 24.21 -37.31 -17.86
N SER A 54 24.71 -36.56 -18.84
CA SER A 54 25.97 -36.89 -19.51
C SER A 54 26.70 -35.63 -19.96
N SER A 55 28.02 -35.66 -19.78
CA SER A 55 28.96 -34.58 -20.03
C SER A 55 29.62 -34.78 -21.38
N GLU A 56 29.02 -34.27 -22.46
CA GLU A 56 29.69 -34.19 -23.76
C GLU A 56 28.82 -33.37 -24.72
N TYR A 57 29.02 -32.05 -24.76
CA TYR A 57 28.75 -31.24 -25.96
C TYR A 57 29.44 -29.87 -25.84
N ILE A 58 30.77 -29.88 -25.68
CA ILE A 58 31.62 -28.75 -26.06
C ILE A 58 32.20 -29.09 -27.42
N LYS A 59 31.61 -28.51 -28.48
CA LYS A 59 32.20 -28.24 -29.79
C LYS A 59 31.08 -27.82 -30.72
N PHE A 60 30.87 -26.51 -30.87
CA PHE A 60 30.43 -25.82 -32.09
C PHE A 60 30.16 -24.35 -31.72
N ILE A 61 31.22 -23.54 -31.69
CA ILE A 61 31.09 -22.08 -31.85
C ILE A 61 31.78 -21.74 -33.17
N LYS A 62 30.99 -21.42 -34.18
CA LYS A 62 31.42 -20.56 -35.29
C LYS A 62 30.66 -19.24 -35.17
N PRO A 63 31.32 -18.10 -35.47
CA PRO A 63 30.75 -16.78 -35.27
C PRO A 63 29.85 -16.43 -36.46
N MET A 64 28.61 -16.04 -36.17
CA MET A 64 27.70 -15.51 -37.19
C MET A 64 27.38 -14.06 -36.83
N ASN A 65 28.03 -13.17 -37.58
CA ASN A 65 27.77 -11.75 -37.64
C ASN A 65 26.46 -11.47 -38.40
N GLN A 66 25.86 -10.32 -38.09
CA GLN A 66 24.81 -9.60 -38.82
C GLN A 66 23.38 -10.14 -38.70
N ILE A 67 22.65 -9.64 -37.69
CA ILE A 67 21.23 -9.31 -37.84
C ILE A 67 20.97 -7.89 -37.32
N SER A 68 20.34 -7.14 -38.21
CA SER A 68 19.77 -5.81 -38.17
C SER A 68 19.16 -5.31 -36.85
N ASN A 69 19.55 -4.08 -36.51
CA ASN A 69 18.72 -2.97 -36.02
C ASN A 69 17.25 -3.30 -35.65
N MET A 70 17.03 -3.75 -34.41
CA MET A 70 15.81 -3.44 -33.68
C MET A 70 16.17 -2.55 -32.50
N ARG A 71 15.95 -1.24 -32.70
CA ARG A 71 15.99 -0.21 -31.64
C ARG A 71 14.93 -0.55 -30.59
N SER A 72 15.33 -1.32 -29.59
CA SER A 72 14.61 -1.40 -28.32
C SER A 72 14.73 -0.04 -27.65
N ARG A 73 13.67 0.78 -27.74
CA ARG A 73 13.51 2.01 -26.96
C ARG A 73 13.35 1.63 -25.49
N ILE A 74 14.47 1.42 -24.80
CA ILE A 74 14.52 1.54 -23.35
C ILE A 74 14.42 3.04 -23.07
N ILE A 75 13.22 3.49 -22.69
CA ILE A 75 13.01 4.84 -22.16
C ILE A 75 13.59 4.84 -20.74
N ILE A 76 14.87 5.20 -20.64
CA ILE A 76 15.49 5.58 -19.38
C ILE A 76 15.02 7.02 -19.12
N PHE A 77 14.20 7.23 -18.09
CA PHE A 77 13.92 8.57 -17.57
C PHE A 77 15.14 9.05 -16.79
N SER A 78 16.17 9.51 -17.50
CA SER A 78 17.27 10.26 -16.92
C SER A 78 16.81 11.70 -16.72
N ARG A 79 16.76 12.15 -15.45
CA ARG A 79 16.66 13.56 -15.10
C ARG A 79 17.98 14.23 -15.50
N ASN A 80 18.00 14.92 -16.62
CA ASN A 80 19.10 15.84 -16.93
C ASN A 80 18.91 17.11 -16.10
N VAL A 81 19.81 17.32 -15.16
CA VAL A 81 20.09 18.65 -14.59
C VAL A 81 20.95 19.36 -15.63
N VAL A 82 20.35 20.28 -16.37
CA VAL A 82 21.08 21.21 -17.23
C VAL A 82 21.54 22.36 -16.34
N ILE A 83 22.85 22.49 -16.16
CA ILE A 83 23.47 23.69 -15.61
C ILE A 83 23.84 24.55 -16.82
N GLU A 84 23.00 25.52 -17.14
CA GLU A 84 23.33 26.57 -18.11
C GLU A 84 24.03 27.71 -17.36
N ASN A 85 25.31 27.92 -17.69
CA ASN A 85 26.01 29.16 -17.41
C ASN A 85 25.55 30.17 -18.46
N ALA A 86 24.98 31.30 -18.05
CA ALA A 86 24.64 32.39 -18.95
C ALA A 86 25.28 33.70 -18.45
N SER A 87 26.18 34.20 -19.29
CA SER A 87 26.66 35.56 -19.37
C SER A 87 25.53 36.53 -19.74
N ASP A 88 25.69 37.77 -19.29
CA ASP A 88 24.81 38.92 -19.48
C ASP A 88 24.27 39.09 -20.90
N ASP A 89 22.96 39.31 -20.99
CA ASP A 89 22.39 40.32 -21.91
C ASP A 89 20.96 40.69 -21.48
N ASN A 90 20.77 42.00 -21.28
CA ASN A 90 19.51 42.64 -20.89
C ASN A 90 18.42 42.41 -21.93
N LYS A 91 17.43 41.59 -21.57
CA LYS A 91 16.14 41.52 -22.26
C LYS A 91 15.06 41.46 -21.20
N GLU A 92 14.10 42.40 -21.23
CA GLU A 92 12.94 42.43 -20.34
C GLU A 92 12.22 41.07 -20.38
N THR A 93 12.53 40.25 -19.39
CA THR A 93 11.99 38.91 -19.22
C THR A 93 10.58 39.08 -18.70
N SER A 94 9.61 39.01 -19.63
CA SER A 94 8.25 38.59 -19.32
C SER A 94 8.33 37.46 -18.30
N SER A 95 7.88 37.74 -17.08
CA SER A 95 7.80 36.85 -15.92
C SER A 95 7.06 35.56 -16.30
N MET A 96 7.78 34.62 -16.92
CA MET A 96 7.29 33.27 -17.10
C MET A 96 7.26 32.64 -15.71
N ASP A 97 6.05 32.54 -15.19
CA ASP A 97 5.69 31.83 -13.99
C ASP A 97 6.38 30.46 -14.00
N MET A 98 7.54 30.37 -13.33
CA MET A 98 8.25 29.13 -13.05
C MET A 98 7.51 28.45 -11.91
N THR A 99 6.22 28.17 -12.11
CA THR A 99 5.45 27.41 -11.14
C THR A 99 6.13 26.05 -10.99
N PRO A 100 6.65 25.70 -9.80
CA PRO A 100 7.48 24.52 -9.65
C PRO A 100 6.74 23.28 -10.14
N LYS A 101 7.31 22.56 -11.12
CA LYS A 101 6.82 21.26 -11.65
C LYS A 101 6.71 20.15 -10.58
N LEU A 102 7.00 20.46 -9.31
CA LEU A 102 7.12 19.52 -8.20
C LEU A 102 5.77 18.93 -7.77
N LEU A 103 4.68 19.70 -7.86
CA LEU A 103 3.35 19.14 -7.75
C LEU A 103 2.83 18.82 -9.16
N ASN A 104 2.96 17.57 -9.59
CA ASN A 104 2.21 17.01 -10.73
C ASN A 104 0.70 17.05 -10.43
N TYR A 105 0.13 18.25 -10.38
CA TYR A 105 -1.25 18.50 -10.02
C TYR A 105 -2.11 18.07 -11.21
N ARG A 106 -2.79 16.93 -11.05
CA ARG A 106 -3.74 16.49 -12.07
C ARG A 106 -4.89 17.49 -12.10
N PRO A 107 -5.27 18.00 -13.30
CA PRO A 107 -6.47 18.82 -13.44
C PRO A 107 -7.66 18.10 -12.79
N ARG A 108 -8.45 18.86 -12.05
CA ARG A 108 -9.70 18.36 -11.47
C ARG A 108 -10.84 18.71 -12.41
N TYR A 109 -11.81 17.81 -12.51
CA TYR A 109 -12.99 18.00 -13.34
C TYR A 109 -14.24 17.87 -12.48
N GLY A 110 -15.22 18.71 -12.73
CA GLY A 110 -16.54 18.65 -12.13
C GLY A 110 -17.35 17.46 -12.64
N ARG A 111 -18.56 17.27 -12.11
CA ARG A 111 -19.49 16.24 -12.59
C ARG A 111 -19.93 16.49 -14.04
N ASP A 112 -19.97 17.76 -14.43
CA ASP A 112 -20.24 18.26 -15.78
C ASP A 112 -19.04 18.13 -16.74
N GLY A 113 -17.89 17.64 -16.26
CA GLY A 113 -16.66 17.54 -17.05
C GLY A 113 -15.91 18.85 -17.19
N GLN A 114 -16.38 19.96 -16.60
CA GLN A 114 -15.65 21.23 -16.65
C GLN A 114 -14.40 21.18 -15.78
N LYS A 115 -13.31 21.77 -16.26
CA LYS A 115 -12.05 21.87 -15.50
C LYS A 115 -12.27 22.80 -14.32
N LEU A 116 -12.14 22.26 -13.11
CA LEU A 116 -12.22 23.02 -11.87
C LEU A 116 -10.93 23.85 -11.67
N PRO A 117 -11.03 25.01 -11.01
CA PRO A 117 -9.85 25.78 -10.65
C PRO A 117 -8.89 24.95 -9.76
N PRO A 118 -7.57 25.24 -9.82
CA PRO A 118 -6.61 24.65 -8.89
C PRO A 118 -7.01 24.98 -7.45
N LEU A 119 -6.68 24.10 -6.50
CA LEU A 119 -6.84 24.43 -5.09
C LEU A 119 -5.70 25.37 -4.65
N PRO A 120 -5.97 26.26 -3.68
CA PRO A 120 -4.91 26.88 -2.88
C PRO A 120 -4.01 25.80 -2.27
N LEU A 121 -2.70 26.05 -2.22
CA LEU A 121 -1.71 25.05 -1.78
C LEU A 121 -1.90 24.68 -0.31
N GLU A 122 -2.34 25.61 0.52
CA GLU A 122 -2.70 25.41 1.93
C GLU A 122 -3.77 24.31 2.03
N LYS A 123 -4.78 24.37 1.14
CA LYS A 123 -5.83 23.35 1.13
C LYS A 123 -5.32 22.01 0.62
N VAL A 124 -4.36 22.02 -0.31
CA VAL A 124 -3.71 20.79 -0.78
C VAL A 124 -2.91 20.13 0.34
N GLU A 125 -2.15 20.93 1.10
CA GLU A 125 -1.37 20.51 2.27
C GLU A 125 -2.27 19.85 3.34
N GLU A 126 -3.35 20.54 3.74
CA GLU A 126 -4.35 20.02 4.68
C GLU A 126 -4.94 18.69 4.19
N LEU A 127 -5.36 18.63 2.92
CA LEU A 127 -5.94 17.41 2.34
C LEU A 127 -4.96 16.24 2.26
N ILE A 128 -3.65 16.51 2.11
CA ILE A 128 -2.60 15.49 2.15
C ILE A 128 -2.43 14.99 3.58
N TYR A 129 -2.33 15.92 4.54
CA TYR A 129 -2.19 15.60 5.95
C TYR A 129 -3.35 14.73 6.45
N ASP A 130 -4.60 15.14 6.23
CA ASP A 130 -5.78 14.38 6.66
C ASP A 130 -5.78 12.96 6.11
N ARG A 131 -5.35 12.81 4.85
CA ARG A 131 -5.26 11.50 4.19
C ARG A 131 -4.18 10.64 4.84
N ILE A 132 -3.02 11.21 5.14
CA ILE A 132 -1.90 10.50 5.77
C ILE A 132 -2.28 10.11 7.19
N LYS A 133 -2.81 11.06 7.97
CA LYS A 133 -3.31 10.85 9.32
C LYS A 133 -4.30 9.69 9.37
N TRP A 134 -5.34 9.73 8.54
CA TRP A 134 -6.32 8.65 8.48
C TRP A 134 -5.68 7.29 8.16
N GLN A 135 -4.76 7.24 7.20
CA GLN A 135 -4.05 6.00 6.85
C GLN A 135 -3.15 5.50 7.98
N SER A 136 -2.50 6.40 8.70
CA SER A 136 -1.67 6.07 9.87
C SER A 136 -2.54 5.38 10.93
N GLU A 137 -3.63 6.05 11.32
CA GLU A 137 -4.50 5.65 12.43
C GLU A 137 -5.34 4.39 12.14
N ASN A 138 -5.72 4.15 10.89
CA ASN A 138 -6.69 3.09 10.55
C ASN A 138 -6.12 1.94 9.72
N LEU A 139 -4.84 2.01 9.33
CA LEU A 139 -4.26 1.01 8.43
C LEU A 139 -2.80 0.65 8.73
N TYR A 140 -1.92 1.64 8.86
CA TYR A 140 -0.47 1.38 8.93
C TYR A 140 0.04 1.18 10.35
N ASP A 141 -0.35 2.05 11.29
CA ASP A 141 0.07 1.93 12.70
C ASP A 141 -0.77 0.86 13.40
N ASN A 142 -2.08 0.84 13.14
CA ASN A 142 -3.01 -0.20 13.58
C ASN A 142 -4.13 -0.35 12.55
N VAL A 143 -4.50 -1.58 12.22
CA VAL A 143 -5.66 -1.84 11.35
C VAL A 143 -6.93 -1.70 12.18
N ASN A 144 -7.79 -0.76 11.78
CA ASN A 144 -9.08 -0.56 12.44
C ASN A 144 -10.12 -1.57 11.92
N TYR A 145 -10.24 -2.71 12.62
CA TYR A 145 -11.16 -3.78 12.25
C TYR A 145 -12.63 -3.42 12.45
N GLU A 146 -12.96 -2.59 13.45
CA GLU A 146 -14.33 -2.11 13.66
C GLU A 146 -14.81 -1.29 12.45
N LEU A 147 -13.94 -0.43 11.92
CA LEU A 147 -14.23 0.33 10.72
C LEU A 147 -14.32 -0.57 9.47
N LEU A 148 -13.60 -1.70 9.41
CA LEU A 148 -13.71 -2.65 8.30
C LEU A 148 -15.05 -3.39 8.27
N GLU A 149 -15.69 -3.60 9.41
CA GLU A 149 -17.07 -4.13 9.47
C GLU A 149 -18.06 -3.16 8.78
N ASP A 150 -17.83 -1.85 8.88
CA ASP A 150 -18.48 -0.82 8.06
C ASP A 150 -17.63 -0.45 6.84
N PHE A 151 -17.51 -1.40 5.91
CA PHE A 151 -16.70 -1.23 4.70
C PHE A 151 -17.05 0.04 3.87
N PRO A 152 -18.33 0.45 3.72
CA PRO A 152 -18.68 1.76 3.16
C PRO A 152 -17.99 2.95 3.85
N ALA A 153 -18.03 3.02 5.19
CA ALA A 153 -17.35 4.07 5.95
C ALA A 153 -15.83 3.99 5.80
N TRP A 154 -15.26 2.78 5.76
CA TRP A 154 -13.84 2.57 5.50
C TRP A 154 -13.41 3.11 4.13
N LEU A 155 -14.20 2.88 3.08
CA LEU A 155 -13.97 3.43 1.74
C LEU A 155 -14.08 4.95 1.71
N TYR A 156 -15.01 5.53 2.47
CA TYR A 156 -15.13 6.97 2.62
C TYR A 156 -13.85 7.59 3.19
N GLY A 157 -13.30 7.02 4.26
CA GLY A 157 -12.00 7.43 4.83
C GLY A 157 -10.83 7.30 3.85
N CYS A 158 -10.85 6.26 3.00
CA CYS A 158 -9.90 6.10 1.90
C CYS A 158 -10.04 7.16 0.78
N ARG A 159 -11.10 7.97 0.80
CA ARG A 159 -11.57 8.84 -0.29
C ARG A 159 -11.89 8.06 -1.57
N MET A 160 -12.60 6.95 -1.40
CA MET A 160 -13.07 6.05 -2.46
C MET A 160 -14.56 5.70 -2.30
N SER A 161 -15.35 6.59 -1.69
CA SER A 161 -16.79 6.38 -1.46
C SER A 161 -17.60 6.17 -2.75
N ASN A 162 -17.08 6.61 -3.89
CA ASN A 162 -17.68 6.36 -5.21
C ASN A 162 -17.64 4.87 -5.62
N LEU A 163 -16.93 4.02 -4.88
CA LEU A 163 -16.86 2.57 -5.11
C LEU A 163 -17.80 1.78 -4.20
N THR A 164 -18.47 2.42 -3.23
CA THR A 164 -19.25 1.74 -2.18
C THR A 164 -20.28 0.77 -2.74
N SER A 165 -21.06 1.17 -3.75
CA SER A 165 -22.10 0.32 -4.35
C SER A 165 -21.56 -0.96 -5.00
N LEU A 166 -20.28 -1.00 -5.39
CA LEU A 166 -19.67 -2.19 -5.98
C LEU A 166 -19.42 -3.30 -4.95
N PHE A 167 -19.39 -2.95 -3.66
CA PHE A 167 -19.09 -3.87 -2.56
C PHE A 167 -20.31 -4.19 -1.69
N GLU A 168 -21.50 -3.73 -2.08
CA GLU A 168 -22.74 -3.97 -1.35
C GLU A 168 -23.00 -5.47 -1.16
N GLY A 169 -23.39 -5.87 0.05
CA GLY A 169 -23.64 -7.26 0.43
C GLY A 169 -22.41 -8.17 0.52
N LYS A 170 -21.19 -7.67 0.29
CA LYS A 170 -19.95 -8.46 0.43
C LYS A 170 -19.36 -8.27 1.82
N LYS A 171 -18.85 -9.36 2.42
CA LYS A 171 -18.11 -9.30 3.68
C LYS A 171 -16.70 -8.78 3.42
N TRP A 172 -16.21 -7.88 4.27
CA TRP A 172 -14.86 -7.31 4.11
C TRP A 172 -13.76 -8.37 4.07
N ARG A 173 -13.93 -9.48 4.80
CA ARG A 173 -13.01 -10.63 4.78
C ARG A 173 -12.85 -11.26 3.39
N ASP A 174 -13.92 -11.29 2.60
CA ASP A 174 -13.86 -11.76 1.22
C ASP A 174 -13.22 -10.70 0.31
N ILE A 175 -13.54 -9.42 0.57
CA ILE A 175 -13.04 -8.28 -0.20
C ILE A 175 -11.51 -8.18 -0.12
N ILE A 176 -10.91 -8.31 1.07
CA ILE A 176 -9.45 -8.20 1.23
C ILE A 176 -8.65 -9.31 0.53
N ASN A 177 -9.33 -10.39 0.09
CA ASN A 177 -8.72 -11.46 -0.68
C ASN A 177 -8.78 -11.21 -2.20
N MET A 178 -9.49 -10.18 -2.65
CA MET A 178 -9.60 -9.84 -4.06
C MET A 178 -8.26 -9.38 -4.66
N THR A 179 -7.96 -9.90 -5.85
CA THR A 179 -6.85 -9.44 -6.67
C THR A 179 -7.22 -8.19 -7.46
N ALA A 180 -6.23 -7.55 -8.10
CA ALA A 180 -6.50 -6.44 -9.00
C ALA A 180 -7.43 -6.84 -10.16
N ARG A 181 -7.38 -8.10 -10.63
CA ARG A 181 -8.27 -8.62 -11.67
C ARG A 181 -9.70 -8.77 -11.14
N ASP A 182 -9.87 -9.27 -9.93
CA ASP A 182 -11.20 -9.42 -9.31
C ASP A 182 -11.85 -8.05 -9.10
N LEU A 183 -11.08 -7.05 -8.65
CA LEU A 183 -11.56 -5.67 -8.52
C LEU A 183 -11.95 -5.06 -9.88
N GLU A 184 -11.22 -5.39 -10.94
CA GLU A 184 -11.57 -4.96 -12.30
C GLU A 184 -12.88 -5.59 -12.78
N LEU A 185 -13.05 -6.90 -12.58
CA LEU A 185 -14.28 -7.62 -12.90
C LEU A 185 -15.47 -7.12 -12.07
N LEU A 186 -15.23 -6.68 -10.83
CA LEU A 186 -16.24 -6.05 -9.98
C LEU A 186 -16.62 -4.63 -10.43
N GLY A 187 -15.91 -4.04 -11.40
CA GLY A 187 -16.22 -2.74 -11.96
C GLY A 187 -15.34 -1.59 -11.45
N VAL A 188 -14.28 -1.85 -10.68
CA VAL A 188 -13.29 -0.83 -10.31
C VAL A 188 -12.42 -0.50 -11.52
N LYS A 189 -12.88 0.40 -12.40
CA LYS A 189 -12.23 0.74 -13.68
C LYS A 189 -10.86 1.40 -13.55
N SER A 190 -10.63 2.16 -12.47
CA SER A 190 -9.39 2.92 -12.28
C SER A 190 -8.24 2.02 -11.80
N THR A 191 -7.20 1.85 -12.62
CA THR A 191 -5.97 1.14 -12.24
C THR A 191 -5.33 1.72 -10.98
N THR A 192 -5.42 3.03 -10.76
CA THR A 192 -4.91 3.67 -9.54
C THR A 192 -5.67 3.22 -8.30
N PHE A 193 -7.00 3.12 -8.36
CA PHE A 193 -7.80 2.61 -7.25
C PHE A 193 -7.56 1.13 -7.01
N ARG A 194 -7.51 0.31 -8.06
CA ARG A 194 -7.19 -1.11 -7.93
C ARG A 194 -5.84 -1.34 -7.24
N ARG A 195 -4.78 -0.65 -7.69
CA ARG A 195 -3.45 -0.72 -7.06
C ARG A 195 -3.53 -0.33 -5.58
N ARG A 196 -4.14 0.82 -5.26
CA ARG A 196 -4.24 1.32 -3.89
C ARG A 196 -5.03 0.38 -2.97
N LEU A 197 -6.18 -0.14 -3.42
CA LEU A 197 -6.96 -1.14 -2.67
C LEU A 197 -6.15 -2.41 -2.43
N THR A 198 -5.53 -2.99 -3.46
CA THR A 198 -4.71 -4.20 -3.27
C THR A 198 -3.54 -4.00 -2.30
N THR A 199 -2.94 -2.80 -2.29
CA THR A 199 -1.93 -2.42 -1.30
C THR A 199 -2.50 -2.39 0.12
N TYR A 200 -3.70 -1.84 0.29
CA TYR A 200 -4.36 -1.79 1.60
C TYR A 200 -4.78 -3.17 2.10
N PHE A 201 -5.37 -3.97 1.22
CA PHE A 201 -5.74 -5.35 1.51
C PHE A 201 -4.54 -6.22 1.88
N TRP A 202 -3.38 -5.97 1.27
CA TRP A 202 -2.15 -6.64 1.66
C TRP A 202 -1.73 -6.31 3.10
N ILE A 203 -1.78 -5.04 3.50
CA ILE A 203 -1.46 -4.64 4.89
C ILE A 203 -2.42 -5.30 5.88
N ILE A 204 -3.73 -5.27 5.58
CA ILE A 204 -4.75 -5.88 6.44
C ILE A 204 -4.51 -7.38 6.60
N ARG A 205 -4.13 -8.07 5.53
CA ARG A 205 -3.81 -9.51 5.60
C ARG A 205 -2.55 -9.80 6.40
N LEU A 206 -1.50 -8.97 6.27
CA LEU A 206 -0.30 -9.09 7.10
C LEU A 206 -0.63 -8.93 8.58
N ASP A 207 -1.42 -7.91 8.93
CA ASP A 207 -1.84 -7.66 10.32
C ASP A 207 -2.70 -8.80 10.87
N LEU A 208 -3.65 -9.30 10.06
CA LEU A 208 -4.52 -10.41 10.45
C LEU A 208 -3.72 -11.69 10.67
N ALA A 209 -2.74 -11.98 9.81
CA ALA A 209 -1.89 -13.15 9.96
C ALA A 209 -1.00 -13.07 11.20
N ASP A 210 -0.42 -11.89 11.48
CA ASP A 210 0.34 -11.64 12.71
C ASP A 210 -0.51 -11.92 13.97
N LYS A 211 -1.76 -11.40 14.00
CA LYS A 211 -2.69 -11.64 15.11
C LYS A 211 -3.11 -13.09 15.29
N GLU A 212 -3.16 -13.85 14.20
CA GLU A 212 -3.57 -15.25 14.20
C GLU A 212 -2.38 -16.23 14.27
N GLY A 213 -1.14 -15.73 14.39
CA GLY A 213 0.06 -16.56 14.36
C GLY A 213 0.27 -17.30 13.04
N ARG A 214 -0.33 -16.80 11.94
CA ARG A 214 -0.19 -17.40 10.62
C ARG A 214 0.98 -16.78 9.87
N VAL A 215 1.64 -17.62 9.09
CA VAL A 215 2.64 -17.15 8.15
C VAL A 215 1.97 -16.77 6.83
N ILE A 216 2.31 -15.59 6.31
CA ILE A 216 2.04 -15.24 4.92
C ILE A 216 3.35 -15.20 4.13
N ARG A 217 3.39 -15.95 3.02
CA ARG A 217 4.51 -15.88 2.07
C ARG A 217 4.60 -14.48 1.46
N TYR A 218 5.72 -13.80 1.74
CA TYR A 218 5.97 -12.47 1.19
C TYR A 218 6.03 -12.51 -0.35
N LYS A 219 5.24 -11.64 -0.99
CA LYS A 219 5.46 -11.28 -2.39
C LYS A 219 6.28 -10.01 -2.39
N LYS A 220 7.51 -10.06 -2.93
CA LYS A 220 8.36 -8.89 -3.13
C LYS A 220 7.53 -7.78 -3.80
N ILE A 221 7.08 -6.83 -2.99
CA ILE A 221 6.49 -5.62 -3.52
C ILE A 221 7.65 -4.93 -4.23
N ARG A 222 7.41 -4.43 -5.44
CA ARG A 222 8.34 -3.48 -6.06
C ARG A 222 8.30 -2.21 -5.22
N THR A 223 8.96 -2.23 -4.07
CA THR A 223 9.30 -1.02 -3.35
C THR A 223 10.16 -0.19 -4.29
N THR A 224 9.99 1.12 -4.24
CA THR A 224 10.96 1.99 -4.89
C THR A 224 12.31 1.67 -4.25
N PRO A 225 13.32 1.25 -5.03
CA PRO A 225 14.57 0.71 -4.52
C PRO A 225 15.40 1.70 -3.67
N ASP A 226 14.97 2.96 -3.60
CA ASP A 226 15.78 4.07 -3.10
C ASP A 226 15.62 4.37 -1.60
N ILE A 227 14.79 3.64 -0.85
CA ILE A 227 14.64 3.88 0.60
C ILE A 227 14.95 2.58 1.34
N THR A 228 16.14 2.52 1.95
CA THR A 228 16.53 1.45 2.86
C THR A 228 16.50 1.98 4.30
N PRO A 229 16.30 1.11 5.33
CA PRO A 229 16.37 1.53 6.73
C PRO A 229 17.69 2.24 7.07
N GLU A 230 18.80 1.78 6.49
CA GLU A 230 20.15 2.34 6.70
C GLU A 230 20.25 3.78 6.16
N LEU A 231 19.57 4.09 5.05
CA LEU A 231 19.51 5.45 4.51
C LEU A 231 18.85 6.43 5.49
N LEU A 232 18.00 5.95 6.40
CA LEU A 232 17.30 6.79 7.37
C LEU A 232 18.13 7.04 8.64
N GLU A 233 19.23 6.29 8.85
CA GLU A 233 20.20 6.57 9.90
C GLU A 233 21.01 7.83 9.58
N ASP A 234 21.30 8.08 8.29
CA ASP A 234 21.87 9.33 7.78
C ASP A 234 20.76 10.22 7.17
N PHE A 235 19.98 10.84 8.05
CA PHE A 235 18.86 11.68 7.66
C PHE A 235 19.25 12.87 6.73
N PRO A 236 20.39 13.56 6.93
CA PRO A 236 20.89 14.55 5.97
C PRO A 236 21.09 13.96 4.56
N THR A 237 21.65 12.74 4.44
CA THR A 237 21.80 12.06 3.15
C THR A 237 20.44 11.69 2.56
N TYR A 238 19.51 11.16 3.35
CA TYR A 238 18.13 10.93 2.90
C TYR A 238 17.48 12.19 2.33
N LEU A 239 17.55 13.32 3.04
CA LEU A 239 17.03 14.59 2.56
C LEU A 239 17.70 15.04 1.25
N GLY A 240 19.00 14.76 1.08
CA GLY A 240 19.71 14.95 -0.18
C GLY A 240 19.07 14.21 -1.35
N THR A 241 18.61 12.97 -1.16
CA THR A 241 17.96 12.18 -2.22
C THR A 241 16.66 12.78 -2.75
N ILE A 242 15.98 13.58 -1.93
CA ILE A 242 14.72 14.26 -2.29
C ILE A 242 14.93 15.77 -2.59
N GLY A 243 16.17 16.25 -2.62
CA GLY A 243 16.50 17.65 -2.89
C GLY A 243 16.16 18.61 -1.75
N MET A 244 16.18 18.13 -0.52
CA MET A 244 15.80 18.87 0.70
C MET A 244 16.93 18.95 1.73
N LYS A 245 18.19 18.78 1.30
CA LYS A 245 19.37 18.76 2.19
C LYS A 245 19.52 20.04 3.01
N GLN A 246 19.06 21.18 2.48
CA GLN A 246 19.09 22.48 3.15
C GLN A 246 18.32 22.50 4.48
N TYR A 247 17.35 21.60 4.66
CA TYR A 247 16.57 21.50 5.89
C TYR A 247 17.17 20.56 6.93
N ALA A 248 18.30 19.89 6.67
CA ALA A 248 18.84 18.86 7.54
C ALA A 248 19.10 19.34 8.99
N SER A 249 19.65 20.54 9.18
CA SER A 249 19.91 21.11 10.51
C SER A 249 18.63 21.37 11.32
N LYS A 250 17.47 21.55 10.65
CA LYS A 250 16.19 21.74 11.33
C LYS A 250 15.67 20.48 12.03
N PHE A 251 16.23 19.32 11.68
CA PHE A 251 15.85 18.02 12.25
C PHE A 251 16.92 17.44 13.19
N GLU A 252 17.97 18.21 13.51
CA GLU A 252 19.02 17.78 14.42
C GLU A 252 18.45 17.40 15.80
N GLY A 253 18.93 16.28 16.35
CA GLY A 253 18.46 15.74 17.63
C GLY A 253 17.09 15.06 17.60
N LYS A 254 16.41 15.00 16.45
CA LYS A 254 15.12 14.30 16.31
C LYS A 254 15.31 12.90 15.75
N ASN A 255 14.55 11.94 16.28
CA ASN A 255 14.54 10.60 15.72
C ASN A 255 13.49 10.48 14.59
N TRP A 256 13.61 9.43 13.78
CA TRP A 256 12.72 9.21 12.62
C TRP A 256 11.24 9.02 13.02
N LYS A 257 10.94 8.48 14.20
CA LYS A 257 9.55 8.31 14.67
C LYS A 257 8.89 9.67 14.89
N GLU A 258 9.63 10.60 15.49
CA GLU A 258 9.20 11.98 15.66
C GLU A 258 9.01 12.67 14.31
N ILE A 259 10.00 12.56 13.42
CA ILE A 259 9.98 13.18 12.09
C ILE A 259 8.79 12.69 11.26
N PHE A 260 8.52 11.39 11.24
CA PHE A 260 7.39 10.85 10.47
C PHE A 260 6.03 11.14 11.09
N GLY A 261 5.98 11.49 12.38
CA GLY A 261 4.79 11.97 13.06
C GLY A 261 4.48 13.45 12.77
N MET A 262 5.42 14.18 12.18
CA MET A 262 5.24 15.62 11.95
C MET A 262 4.14 15.93 10.94
N ASN A 263 3.35 16.92 11.30
CA ASN A 263 2.39 17.58 10.43
C ASN A 263 2.96 18.91 9.90
N TYR A 264 2.22 19.58 9.02
CA TYR A 264 2.69 20.84 8.43
C TYR A 264 2.92 21.96 9.45
N LYS A 265 2.16 22.00 10.56
CA LYS A 265 2.37 22.98 11.64
C LYS A 265 3.68 22.74 12.37
N ASP A 266 4.07 21.48 12.54
CA ASP A 266 5.37 21.12 13.13
C ASP A 266 6.51 21.58 12.21
N LEU A 267 6.36 21.41 10.89
CA LEU A 267 7.34 21.90 9.92
C LEU A 267 7.42 23.43 9.88
N ILE A 268 6.29 24.12 10.05
CA ILE A 268 6.27 25.59 10.22
C ILE A 268 7.02 25.97 11.50
N ALA A 269 6.82 25.27 12.61
CA ALA A 269 7.53 25.52 13.87
C ALA A 269 9.03 25.28 13.76
N LEU A 270 9.49 24.47 12.80
CA LEU A 270 10.90 24.29 12.44
C LEU A 270 11.44 25.39 11.50
N GLY A 271 10.59 26.32 11.06
CA GLY A 271 10.94 27.41 10.15
C GLY A 271 10.93 27.00 8.68
N ILE A 272 10.16 25.98 8.29
CA ILE A 272 9.97 25.57 6.89
C ILE A 272 8.71 26.26 6.35
N GLU A 273 8.87 27.49 5.86
CA GLU A 273 7.76 28.36 5.47
C GLU A 273 7.19 28.05 4.08
N SER A 274 8.01 27.49 3.18
CA SER A 274 7.59 27.08 1.83
C SER A 274 6.56 25.93 1.89
N ILE A 275 5.35 26.19 1.38
CA ILE A 275 4.26 25.21 1.38
C ILE A 275 4.60 24.01 0.49
N GLU A 276 5.22 24.27 -0.65
CA GLU A 276 5.68 23.26 -1.60
C GLU A 276 6.68 22.30 -0.96
N ASP A 277 7.63 22.84 -0.19
CA ASP A 277 8.66 22.06 0.48
C ASP A 277 8.05 21.22 1.59
N ARG A 278 7.16 21.79 2.40
CA ARG A 278 6.42 21.02 3.42
C ARG A 278 5.60 19.89 2.80
N ILE A 279 4.87 20.16 1.72
CA ILE A 279 4.12 19.13 0.97
C ILE A 279 5.06 18.01 0.50
N LEU A 280 6.24 18.36 -0.03
CA LEU A 280 7.20 17.37 -0.51
C LEU A 280 7.80 16.55 0.63
N LEU A 281 8.16 17.19 1.75
CA LEU A 281 8.67 16.54 2.95
C LEU A 281 7.63 15.58 3.53
N ILE A 282 6.39 16.02 3.75
CA ILE A 282 5.29 15.19 4.27
C ILE A 282 5.07 13.95 3.38
N LYS A 283 5.04 14.12 2.05
CA LYS A 283 4.89 12.99 1.12
C LYS A 283 6.08 12.03 1.18
N SER A 284 7.29 12.56 1.27
CA SER A 284 8.53 11.77 1.30
C SER A 284 8.65 10.99 2.60
N PHE A 285 8.40 11.64 3.74
CA PHE A 285 8.35 11.04 5.07
C PHE A 285 7.31 9.93 5.14
N TRP A 286 6.10 10.18 4.63
CA TRP A 286 5.08 9.14 4.56
C TRP A 286 5.47 7.96 3.66
N LYS A 287 6.17 8.23 2.56
CA LYS A 287 6.70 7.15 1.70
C LYS A 287 7.74 6.32 2.46
N ALA A 288 8.66 6.95 3.19
CA ALA A 288 9.68 6.27 4.00
C ALA A 288 9.04 5.46 5.15
N LYS A 289 8.14 6.07 5.93
CA LYS A 289 7.39 5.41 7.00
C LYS A 289 6.72 4.13 6.53
N ARG A 290 6.04 4.17 5.37
CA ARG A 290 5.41 2.97 4.81
C ARG A 290 6.41 1.87 4.49
N VAL A 291 7.57 2.20 3.91
CA VAL A 291 8.60 1.21 3.59
C VAL A 291 9.09 0.53 4.87
N ILE A 292 9.36 1.29 5.93
CA ILE A 292 9.78 0.72 7.23
C ILE A 292 8.70 -0.21 7.79
N ILE A 293 7.46 0.26 7.89
CA ILE A 293 6.35 -0.56 8.43
C ILE A 293 6.18 -1.86 7.65
N TYR A 294 6.34 -1.81 6.32
CA TYR A 294 6.33 -3.03 5.51
C TYR A 294 7.48 -3.95 5.88
N THR A 295 8.71 -3.44 5.90
CA THR A 295 9.91 -4.23 6.24
C THR A 295 9.79 -4.86 7.62
N GLU A 296 9.38 -4.10 8.63
CA GLU A 296 9.17 -4.60 10.01
C GLU A 296 8.12 -5.71 10.06
N LYS A 297 6.94 -5.52 9.43
CA LYS A 297 5.89 -6.55 9.39
C LYS A 297 6.35 -7.80 8.62
N ILE A 298 7.16 -7.65 7.57
CA ILE A 298 7.69 -8.78 6.78
C ILE A 298 8.73 -9.58 7.59
N ASN A 299 9.67 -8.89 8.24
CA ASN A 299 10.71 -9.52 9.04
C ASN A 299 10.08 -10.30 10.19
N LYS A 300 9.12 -9.71 10.91
CA LYS A 300 8.39 -10.37 11.99
C LYS A 300 7.73 -11.69 11.56
N VAL A 301 7.12 -11.72 10.38
CA VAL A 301 6.49 -12.94 9.82
C VAL A 301 7.54 -13.94 9.31
N SER A 302 8.72 -13.47 8.90
CA SER A 302 9.79 -14.34 8.38
C SER A 302 10.53 -15.05 9.50
N ASP A 303 10.79 -14.36 10.62
CA ASP A 303 11.45 -14.94 11.80
C ASP A 303 10.58 -16.07 12.39
N ALA A 304 9.26 -15.87 12.45
CA ALA A 304 8.31 -16.89 12.90
C ALA A 304 8.32 -18.18 12.04
N ASN A 305 8.77 -18.12 10.76
CA ASN A 305 8.94 -19.32 9.94
C ASN A 305 10.16 -20.16 10.31
N ILE A 306 11.22 -19.49 10.75
CA ILE A 306 12.47 -20.18 11.07
C ILE A 306 12.24 -21.01 12.33
N ASP A 307 11.61 -20.41 13.34
CA ASP A 307 11.29 -21.08 14.60
C ASP A 307 10.34 -22.28 14.40
N ALA A 308 9.25 -22.10 13.65
CA ALA A 308 8.29 -23.18 13.39
C ALA A 308 8.89 -24.38 12.64
N ASN A 309 9.91 -24.16 11.80
CA ASN A 309 10.62 -25.24 11.11
C ASN A 309 11.69 -25.91 11.99
N ILE A 310 12.23 -25.21 13.00
CA ILE A 310 13.18 -25.80 13.95
C ILE A 310 12.43 -26.77 14.87
N ASP A 311 11.27 -26.37 15.40
CA ASP A 311 10.46 -27.20 16.30
C ASP A 311 9.97 -28.48 15.60
N ALA A 312 9.50 -28.38 14.34
CA ALA A 312 9.05 -29.53 13.57
C ALA A 312 10.16 -30.57 13.28
N ASN A 313 11.44 -30.15 13.24
CA ASN A 313 12.57 -31.05 13.00
C ASN A 313 13.13 -31.69 14.29
N ILE A 314 12.81 -31.15 15.47
CA ILE A 314 13.23 -31.74 16.75
C ILE A 314 12.36 -32.95 17.10
N ASP A 315 11.05 -32.88 16.80
CA ASP A 315 10.10 -33.97 17.07
C ASP A 315 10.25 -35.18 16.13
N GLU A 316 10.90 -35.03 14.96
CA GLU A 316 11.20 -36.18 14.08
C GLU A 316 12.51 -36.93 14.45
N ASN A 317 13.31 -36.37 15.37
CA ASN A 317 14.59 -36.94 15.79
C ASN A 317 14.62 -37.44 17.25
N LEU A 318 13.46 -37.42 17.93
CA LEU A 318 13.22 -38.03 19.25
C LEU A 318 12.28 -39.22 19.08
#